data_AF-A0A7W2FMI5-F1
#
_entry.id   AF-A0A7W2FMI5-F1
#
_cell.length_a   1.000
_cell.length_b   1.000
_cell.length_c   1.000
_cell.angle_alpha   90.00
_cell.angle_beta   90.00
_cell.angle_gamma   90.00
#
_symmetry.space_group_name_H-M   'P 1'
#
loop_
_entity.id
_entity.type
_entity.pdbx_description
1 polymer ?
#
loop_
_entity_poly.entity_id
_entity_poly.type
_entity_poly.pdbx_seq_one_letter_code
_entity_poly.pdbx_strand_id
1 'polypeptide(L)'
;MKGDFEFVLSLAEGFFEQEEVQKKFNLIKQHEFTGWEIWFQIEFASFLQQHEEVSETIREFGYSIDKRMSGHQERMYIDFLIRKKRSSRSSYIALEFKQNQSASSCVKGMMGDIQKIWKLKQSEDDLRSMWCLGIYPTATGKNVPEIISKQSELVGVELPDNLISTKEIPNTSFSFTLL
;
A
#
# COMPACT_ATOMS: atom_id res chain seq x y z
N MET A 1 1.75 6.08 14.09
CA MET A 1 2.57 6.35 12.87
C MET A 1 3.76 5.42 12.74
N LYS A 2 4.92 5.62 13.40
CA LYS A 2 6.09 4.71 13.20
C LYS A 2 5.76 3.24 13.50
N GLY A 3 5.12 2.95 14.63
CA GLY A 3 4.73 1.58 14.96
C GLY A 3 3.63 1.00 14.06
N ASP A 4 2.83 1.84 13.39
CA ASP A 4 1.85 1.37 12.40
C ASP A 4 2.52 1.06 11.07
N PHE A 5 3.49 1.88 10.67
CA PHE A 5 4.34 1.64 9.50
C PHE A 5 5.10 0.32 9.66
N GLU A 6 5.80 0.13 10.78
CA GLU A 6 6.53 -1.11 11.08
C GLU A 6 5.60 -2.33 11.08
N PHE A 7 4.38 -2.16 11.61
CA PHE A 7 3.37 -3.21 11.58
C PHE A 7 2.95 -3.56 10.14
N VAL A 8 2.59 -2.58 9.32
CA VAL A 8 2.21 -2.83 7.92
C VAL A 8 3.37 -3.37 7.10
N LEU A 9 4.58 -2.88 7.34
CA LEU A 9 5.79 -3.40 6.72
C LEU A 9 5.98 -4.89 7.08
N SER A 10 5.83 -5.27 8.34
CA SER A 10 5.91 -6.67 8.76
C SER A 10 4.84 -7.56 8.11
N LEU A 11 3.62 -7.04 7.89
CA LEU A 11 2.57 -7.77 7.18
C LEU A 11 2.94 -7.97 5.70
N ALA A 12 3.46 -6.94 5.04
CA ALA A 12 3.90 -7.03 3.65
C ALA A 12 5.07 -8.02 3.51
N GLU A 13 6.07 -7.94 4.38
CA GLU A 13 7.21 -8.87 4.39
C GLU A 13 6.77 -10.31 4.62
N GLY A 14 5.99 -10.57 5.68
CA GLY A 14 5.48 -11.90 5.97
C GLY A 14 4.62 -12.46 4.83
N PHE A 15 3.88 -11.60 4.11
CA PHE A 15 3.15 -12.03 2.92
C PHE A 15 4.09 -12.47 1.79
N PHE A 16 5.10 -11.66 1.47
CA PHE A 16 6.05 -11.90 0.38
C PHE A 16 7.06 -13.02 0.68
N GLU A 17 7.28 -13.37 1.94
CA GLU A 17 8.10 -14.51 2.36
C GLU A 17 7.46 -15.87 2.04
N GLN A 18 6.14 -15.94 1.79
CA GLN A 18 5.46 -17.19 1.49
C GLN A 18 5.88 -17.75 0.11
N GLU A 19 6.35 -18.99 0.07
CA GLU A 19 6.78 -19.65 -1.17
C GLU A 19 5.71 -19.64 -2.28
N GLU A 20 4.44 -19.86 -1.92
CA GLU A 20 3.34 -19.86 -2.88
C GLU A 20 3.11 -18.49 -3.52
N VAL A 21 3.30 -17.41 -2.74
CA VAL A 21 3.22 -16.03 -3.25
C VAL A 21 4.36 -15.78 -4.23
N GLN A 22 5.59 -16.18 -3.89
CA GLN A 22 6.76 -16.04 -4.76
C GLN A 22 6.59 -16.82 -6.07
N LYS A 23 6.07 -18.06 -6.02
CA LYS A 23 5.73 -18.85 -7.21
C LYS A 23 4.73 -18.11 -8.10
N LYS A 24 3.67 -17.52 -7.53
CA LYS A 24 2.68 -16.74 -8.30
C LYS A 24 3.30 -15.49 -8.94
N PHE A 25 4.16 -14.76 -8.24
CA PHE A 25 4.88 -13.62 -8.83
C PHE A 25 5.79 -14.05 -10.00
N ASN A 26 6.47 -15.18 -9.87
CA ASN A 26 7.27 -15.73 -10.96
C ASN A 26 6.41 -16.11 -12.18
N LEU A 27 5.22 -16.70 -11.97
CA LEU A 27 4.27 -16.96 -13.05
C LEU A 27 3.75 -15.66 -13.70
N ILE A 28 3.44 -14.64 -12.89
CA ILE A 28 3.06 -13.31 -13.38
C ILE A 28 4.14 -12.75 -14.29
N LYS A 29 5.41 -12.87 -13.91
CA LYS A 29 6.52 -12.41 -14.76
C LYS A 29 6.66 -13.26 -16.02
N GLN A 30 6.67 -14.58 -15.88
CA GLN A 30 6.90 -15.52 -16.97
C GLN A 30 5.85 -15.41 -18.07
N HIS A 31 4.59 -15.18 -17.69
CA HIS A 31 3.46 -15.11 -18.62
C HIS A 31 2.97 -13.68 -18.86
N GLU A 32 3.68 -12.69 -18.32
CA GLU A 32 3.35 -11.26 -18.43
C GLU A 32 1.89 -10.96 -18.05
N PHE A 33 1.38 -11.61 -17.00
CA PHE A 33 0.01 -11.38 -16.55
C PHE A 33 -0.18 -9.92 -16.15
N THR A 34 -1.30 -9.34 -16.59
CA THR A 34 -1.72 -7.98 -16.24
C THR A 34 -3.00 -8.03 -15.41
N GLY A 35 -3.34 -6.94 -14.71
CA GLY A 35 -4.55 -6.88 -13.89
C GLY A 35 -4.57 -7.83 -12.69
N TRP A 36 -3.41 -8.35 -12.27
CA TRP A 36 -3.29 -9.27 -11.12
C TRP A 36 -3.51 -8.60 -9.76
N GLU A 37 -3.77 -7.30 -9.74
CA GLU A 37 -4.08 -6.51 -8.53
C GLU A 37 -5.24 -7.11 -7.73
N ILE A 38 -6.33 -7.52 -8.38
CA ILE A 38 -7.46 -8.16 -7.70
C ILE A 38 -7.03 -9.48 -7.05
N TRP A 39 -6.21 -10.28 -7.74
CA TRP A 39 -5.65 -11.51 -7.18
C TRP A 39 -4.81 -11.21 -5.94
N PHE A 40 -3.89 -10.24 -6.02
CA PHE A 40 -3.07 -9.84 -4.89
C PHE A 40 -3.93 -9.41 -3.70
N GLN A 41 -4.95 -8.57 -3.92
CA GLN A 41 -5.84 -8.11 -2.87
C GLN A 41 -6.63 -9.26 -2.21
N ILE A 42 -6.99 -10.31 -2.97
CA ILE A 42 -7.63 -11.51 -2.41
C ILE A 42 -6.66 -12.31 -1.55
N GLU A 43 -5.46 -12.60 -2.06
CA GLU A 43 -4.47 -13.38 -1.32
C GLU A 43 -4.00 -12.64 -0.07
N PHE A 44 -3.77 -11.33 -0.18
CA PHE A 44 -3.37 -10.50 0.96
C PHE A 44 -4.47 -10.45 2.02
N ALA A 45 -5.74 -10.33 1.63
CA ALA A 45 -6.86 -10.43 2.58
C ALA A 45 -6.89 -11.78 3.31
N SER A 46 -6.69 -12.88 2.57
CA SER A 46 -6.64 -14.24 3.13
C SER A 46 -5.51 -14.37 4.16
N PHE A 47 -4.32 -13.85 3.83
CA PHE A 47 -3.19 -13.79 4.76
C PHE A 47 -3.51 -12.97 6.01
N LEU A 48 -4.08 -11.76 5.85
CA LEU A 48 -4.43 -10.91 6.99
C LEU A 48 -5.48 -11.54 7.91
N GLN A 49 -6.45 -12.28 7.37
CA GLN A 49 -7.47 -12.97 8.17
C GLN A 49 -6.88 -14.06 9.08
N GLN A 50 -5.76 -14.64 8.66
CA GLN A 50 -5.07 -15.70 9.40
C GLN A 50 -3.94 -15.16 10.30
N HIS A 51 -3.56 -13.89 10.12
CA HIS A 51 -2.43 -13.29 10.81
C HIS A 51 -2.73 -13.05 12.30
N GLU A 52 -1.84 -13.51 13.18
CA GLU A 52 -2.08 -13.52 14.62
C GLU A 52 -2.21 -12.13 15.25
N GLU A 53 -1.58 -11.10 14.70
CA GLU A 53 -1.66 -9.73 15.22
C GLU A 53 -2.79 -8.89 14.60
N VAL A 54 -3.50 -9.42 13.60
CA VAL A 54 -4.61 -8.73 12.94
C VAL A 54 -5.91 -9.16 13.63
N SER A 55 -6.74 -8.17 13.99
CA SER A 55 -8.05 -8.41 14.61
C SER A 55 -9.18 -8.39 13.60
N GLU A 56 -9.05 -7.58 12.55
CA GLU A 56 -10.09 -7.33 11.57
C GLU A 56 -9.47 -6.70 10.32
N THR A 57 -10.03 -7.09 9.18
CA THR A 57 -9.67 -6.58 7.86
C THR A 57 -10.97 -6.30 7.11
N ILE A 58 -11.10 -5.08 6.59
CA ILE A 58 -12.20 -4.68 5.72
C ILE A 58 -11.61 -4.32 4.37
N ARG A 59 -12.18 -4.87 3.29
CA ARG A 59 -11.77 -4.55 1.92
C ARG A 59 -12.69 -3.53 1.28
N GLU A 60 -12.14 -2.74 0.38
CA GLU A 60 -12.88 -1.83 -0.52
C GLU A 60 -13.87 -0.94 0.26
N PHE A 61 -13.39 -0.33 1.34
CA PHE A 61 -14.24 0.47 2.21
C PHE A 61 -14.43 1.88 1.64
N GLY A 62 -15.68 2.28 1.45
CA GLY A 62 -16.05 3.59 0.91
C GLY A 62 -16.20 4.64 2.01
N TYR A 63 -15.31 5.61 2.05
CA TYR A 63 -15.46 6.84 2.84
C TYR A 63 -16.16 7.93 2.04
N SER A 64 -16.95 8.76 2.73
CA SER A 64 -17.58 9.93 2.10
C SER A 64 -16.56 11.06 2.04
N ILE A 65 -16.52 11.79 0.93
CA ILE A 65 -15.63 12.96 0.80
C ILE A 65 -16.48 14.23 0.81
N ASP A 66 -15.99 15.29 1.45
CA ASP A 66 -16.61 16.61 1.33
C ASP A 66 -16.62 17.05 -0.15
N LYS A 67 -17.83 17.32 -0.66
CA LYS A 67 -18.08 17.75 -2.04
C LYS A 67 -17.32 19.04 -2.41
N ARG A 68 -16.98 19.87 -1.43
CA ARG A 68 -16.16 21.08 -1.63
C ARG A 68 -14.72 20.75 -2.05
N MET A 69 -14.23 19.57 -1.71
CA MET A 69 -12.87 19.11 -2.00
C MET A 69 -12.77 18.22 -3.24
N SER A 70 -13.86 17.58 -3.67
CA SER A 70 -13.86 16.54 -4.71
C SER A 70 -14.63 16.87 -6.00
N GLY A 71 -15.31 18.02 -6.06
CA GLY A 71 -16.06 18.49 -7.23
C GLY A 71 -17.32 17.68 -7.53
N HIS A 72 -17.17 16.40 -7.89
CA HIS A 72 -18.26 15.47 -8.25
C HIS A 72 -18.14 14.09 -7.59
N GLN A 73 -16.98 13.71 -7.03
CA GLN A 73 -16.77 12.37 -6.45
C GLN A 73 -17.22 12.35 -4.99
N GLU A 74 -18.31 11.62 -4.69
CA GLU A 74 -18.89 11.57 -3.34
C GLU A 74 -18.20 10.56 -2.42
N ARG A 75 -17.46 9.59 -2.98
CA ARG A 75 -16.84 8.51 -2.21
C ARG A 75 -15.43 8.19 -2.68
N MET A 76 -14.55 7.88 -1.73
CA MET A 76 -13.25 7.28 -1.94
C MET A 76 -13.26 5.87 -1.37
N TYR A 77 -12.79 4.92 -2.16
CA TYR A 77 -12.67 3.53 -1.73
C TYR A 77 -11.21 3.24 -1.38
N ILE A 78 -10.99 2.79 -0.15
CA ILE A 78 -9.69 2.36 0.37
C ILE A 78 -9.60 0.84 0.21
N ASP A 79 -8.46 0.34 -0.28
CA ASP A 79 -8.31 -1.08 -0.61
C ASP A 79 -8.43 -1.95 0.64
N PHE A 80 -7.78 -1.53 1.74
CA PHE A 80 -7.82 -2.19 3.03
C PHE A 80 -7.95 -1.24 4.21
N LEU A 81 -8.80 -1.60 5.15
CA LEU A 81 -8.73 -1.16 6.54
C LEU A 81 -8.28 -2.32 7.42
N ILE A 82 -7.20 -2.11 8.16
CA ILE A 82 -6.59 -3.12 9.01
C ILE A 82 -6.65 -2.65 10.45
N ARG A 83 -7.21 -3.48 11.34
CA ARG A 83 -7.20 -3.22 12.78
C ARG A 83 -6.30 -4.22 13.50
N LYS A 84 -5.24 -3.69 14.14
CA LYS A 84 -4.34 -4.49 14.98
C LYS A 84 -5.08 -5.00 16.22
N LYS A 85 -4.76 -6.21 16.70
CA LYS A 85 -5.22 -6.70 18.00
C LYS A 85 -4.84 -5.72 19.13
N ARG A 86 -5.68 -5.67 20.16
CA ARG A 86 -5.51 -4.78 21.33
C ARG A 86 -5.49 -3.27 20.99
N SER A 87 -5.94 -2.88 19.79
CA SER A 87 -6.26 -1.49 19.45
C SER A 87 -7.72 -1.18 19.76
N SER A 88 -8.07 0.12 19.87
CA SER A 88 -9.47 0.54 20.01
C SER A 88 -10.30 0.09 18.79
N ARG A 89 -11.60 -0.14 19.02
CA ARG A 89 -12.52 -0.71 18.00
C ARG A 89 -12.73 0.17 16.77
N SER A 90 -12.45 1.47 16.88
CA SER A 90 -12.60 2.46 15.80
C SER A 90 -11.25 3.11 15.46
N SER A 91 -10.23 2.28 15.26
CA SER A 91 -8.88 2.76 14.96
C SER A 91 -8.23 1.86 13.93
N TYR A 92 -8.38 2.27 12.68
CA TYR A 92 -7.95 1.53 11.50
C TYR A 92 -6.67 2.11 10.91
N ILE A 93 -5.86 1.22 10.36
CA ILE A 93 -4.78 1.56 9.44
C ILE A 93 -5.33 1.38 8.03
N ALA A 94 -5.37 2.45 7.25
CA ALA A 94 -5.66 2.39 5.83
C ALA A 94 -4.42 1.90 5.05
N LEU A 95 -4.63 1.04 4.08
CA LEU A 95 -3.58 0.57 3.18
C LEU A 95 -4.10 0.54 1.74
N GLU A 96 -3.47 1.36 0.91
CA GLU A 96 -3.72 1.40 -0.53
C GLU A 96 -2.69 0.60 -1.30
N PHE A 97 -3.15 -0.13 -2.30
CA PHE A 97 -2.31 -0.93 -3.15
C PHE A 97 -2.09 -0.27 -4.50
N LYS A 98 -0.86 -0.36 -5.00
CA LYS A 98 -0.52 0.03 -6.37
C LYS A 98 0.39 -1.00 -7.02
N GLN A 99 0.13 -1.27 -8.29
CA GLN A 99 1.07 -1.99 -9.15
C GLN A 99 1.40 -1.19 -10.40
N ASN A 100 2.62 -1.34 -10.90
CA ASN A 100 2.98 -0.83 -12.21
C ASN A 100 4.15 -1.61 -12.83
N GLN A 101 4.33 -1.46 -14.14
CA GLN A 101 5.46 -2.05 -14.88
C GLN A 101 6.79 -1.33 -14.63
N SER A 102 6.79 -0.20 -13.92
CA SER A 102 8.01 0.49 -13.51
C SER A 102 7.87 1.16 -12.14
N ALA A 103 8.99 1.24 -11.41
CA ALA A 103 9.08 1.94 -10.14
C ALA A 103 8.59 3.40 -10.23
N SER A 104 9.01 4.14 -11.27
CA SER A 104 8.65 5.55 -11.45
C SER A 104 7.14 5.77 -11.57
N SER A 105 6.46 4.98 -12.40
CA SER A 105 5.02 5.08 -12.56
C SER A 105 4.25 4.58 -11.33
N CYS A 106 4.78 3.55 -10.66
CA CYS A 106 4.20 3.04 -9.41
C CYS A 106 4.25 4.11 -8.32
N VAL A 107 5.44 4.63 -8.00
CA VAL A 107 5.65 5.68 -6.98
C VAL A 107 4.83 6.93 -7.28
N LYS A 108 4.73 7.36 -8.55
CA LYS A 108 3.86 8.48 -8.94
C LYS A 108 2.40 8.21 -8.58
N GLY A 109 1.90 7.00 -8.85
CA GLY A 109 0.55 6.59 -8.47
C GLY A 109 0.36 6.63 -6.95
N MET A 110 1.28 6.00 -6.22
CA MET A 110 1.24 5.94 -4.75
C MET A 110 1.20 7.32 -4.11
N MET A 111 2.00 8.27 -4.60
CA MET A 111 2.00 9.66 -4.12
C MET A 111 0.67 10.37 -4.37
N GLY A 112 0.04 10.09 -5.51
CA GLY A 112 -1.29 10.60 -5.82
C GLY A 112 -2.36 10.07 -4.86
N ASP A 113 -2.23 8.83 -4.40
CA ASP A 113 -3.16 8.27 -3.42
C ASP A 113 -2.86 8.77 -2.00
N ILE A 114 -1.60 8.89 -1.59
CA ILE A 114 -1.24 9.57 -0.34
C ILE A 114 -1.88 10.95 -0.26
N GLN A 115 -1.80 11.77 -1.30
CA GLN A 115 -2.44 13.09 -1.31
C GLN A 115 -3.96 13.03 -1.11
N LYS A 116 -4.63 12.06 -1.75
CA LYS A 116 -6.08 11.90 -1.62
C LYS A 116 -6.46 11.45 -0.22
N ILE A 117 -5.76 10.46 0.32
CA ILE A 117 -6.08 9.91 1.64
C ILE A 117 -5.71 10.94 2.73
N TRP A 118 -4.65 11.75 2.57
CA TRP A 118 -4.32 12.84 3.51
C TRP A 118 -5.48 13.82 3.69
N LYS A 119 -6.18 14.15 2.60
CA LYS A 119 -7.40 14.98 2.65
C LYS A 119 -8.52 14.28 3.41
N LEU A 120 -8.63 12.97 3.28
CA LEU A 120 -9.66 12.15 3.92
C LEU A 120 -9.45 12.00 5.43
N LYS A 121 -8.20 11.83 5.89
CA LYS A 121 -7.92 11.77 7.34
C LYS A 121 -8.23 13.08 8.07
N GLN A 122 -8.27 14.22 7.37
CA GLN A 122 -8.73 15.47 7.99
C GLN A 122 -10.23 15.48 8.27
N SER A 123 -11.01 14.61 7.61
CA SER A 123 -12.46 14.53 7.74
C SER A 123 -12.98 13.31 8.50
N GLU A 124 -12.15 12.28 8.73
CA GLU A 124 -12.56 10.99 9.30
C GLU A 124 -11.79 10.64 10.59
N ASP A 125 -12.52 10.35 11.66
CA ASP A 125 -11.96 10.15 13.01
C ASP A 125 -11.47 8.72 13.30
N ASP A 126 -11.84 7.73 12.47
CA ASP A 126 -11.54 6.32 12.69
C ASP A 126 -10.20 5.86 12.06
N LEU A 127 -9.61 6.67 11.18
CA LEU A 127 -8.33 6.42 10.54
C LEU A 127 -7.15 6.96 11.35
N ARG A 128 -6.34 6.07 11.95
CA ARG A 128 -5.15 6.49 12.70
C ARG A 128 -3.91 6.72 11.84
N SER A 129 -3.76 5.95 10.77
CA SER A 129 -2.65 6.07 9.81
C SER A 129 -3.07 5.52 8.44
N MET A 130 -2.32 5.90 7.41
CA MET A 130 -2.49 5.43 6.04
C MET A 130 -1.13 5.16 5.43
N TRP A 131 -1.08 4.15 4.57
CA TRP A 131 0.13 3.76 3.86
C TRP A 131 -0.24 3.33 2.45
N CYS A 132 0.72 3.38 1.54
CA CYS A 132 0.58 2.85 0.19
C CYS A 132 1.67 1.79 -0.07
N LEU A 133 1.23 0.59 -0.46
CA LEU A 133 2.08 -0.52 -0.86
C LEU A 133 2.13 -0.60 -2.39
N GLY A 134 3.31 -0.31 -2.94
CA GLY A 134 3.59 -0.34 -4.37
C GLY A 134 4.41 -1.54 -4.75
N ILE A 135 4.03 -2.26 -5.82
CA ILE A 135 4.79 -3.38 -6.37
C ILE A 135 5.13 -3.13 -7.84
N TYR A 136 6.37 -3.43 -8.21
CA TYR A 136 6.87 -3.23 -9.57
C TYR A 136 8.05 -4.17 -9.86
N PRO A 137 8.37 -4.44 -11.14
CA PRO A 137 9.58 -5.16 -11.50
C PRO A 137 10.84 -4.49 -10.92
N THR A 138 11.75 -5.28 -10.34
CA THR A 138 12.98 -4.78 -9.71
C THR A 138 13.74 -3.90 -10.70
N ALA A 139 13.95 -2.64 -10.33
CA ALA A 139 14.50 -1.64 -11.22
C ALA A 139 16.03 -1.65 -11.19
N THR A 140 16.63 -2.51 -12.02
CA THR A 140 18.09 -2.55 -12.17
C THR A 140 18.62 -1.19 -12.63
N GLY A 141 19.55 -0.61 -11.86
CA GLY A 141 20.21 0.66 -12.18
C GLY A 141 19.38 1.92 -11.96
N LYS A 142 18.17 1.85 -11.38
CA LYS A 142 17.41 3.03 -10.96
C LYS A 142 17.46 3.21 -9.45
N ASN A 143 17.72 4.44 -9.00
CA ASN A 143 17.69 4.79 -7.60
C ASN A 143 16.24 5.09 -7.17
N VAL A 144 15.56 4.09 -6.58
CA VAL A 144 14.18 4.23 -6.09
C VAL A 144 14.04 5.39 -5.07
N PRO A 145 14.94 5.56 -4.09
CA PRO A 145 14.98 6.76 -3.26
C PRO A 145 14.94 8.09 -4.01
N GLU A 146 15.72 8.25 -5.09
CA GLU A 146 15.67 9.48 -5.90
C GLU A 146 14.33 9.67 -6.61
N ILE A 147 13.71 8.58 -7.08
CA ILE A 147 12.37 8.62 -7.66
C ILE A 147 11.36 9.11 -6.62
N ILE A 148 11.42 8.57 -5.40
CA ILE A 148 10.54 8.94 -4.30
C ILE A 148 10.72 10.42 -3.94
N SER A 149 11.96 10.87 -3.69
CA SER A 149 12.27 12.28 -3.38
C SER A 149 11.71 13.22 -4.44
N LYS A 150 11.98 12.93 -5.73
CA LYS A 150 11.49 13.73 -6.85
C LYS A 150 9.96 13.78 -6.91
N GLN A 151 9.27 12.66 -6.69
CA GLN A 151 7.80 12.67 -6.68
C GLN A 151 7.25 13.40 -5.45
N SER A 152 7.86 13.24 -4.28
CA SER A 152 7.51 13.94 -3.04
C SER A 152 7.52 15.45 -3.24
N GLU A 153 8.60 15.99 -3.83
CA GLU A 153 8.75 17.41 -4.14
C GLU A 153 7.69 17.92 -5.13
N LEU A 154 7.45 17.18 -6.22
CA LEU A 154 6.47 17.55 -7.23
C LEU A 154 5.04 17.63 -6.69
N VAL A 155 4.74 16.77 -5.72
CA VAL A 155 3.43 16.58 -5.13
C VAL A 155 3.27 17.44 -3.87
N GLY A 156 4.35 18.05 -3.36
CA GLY A 156 4.34 18.90 -2.16
C GLY A 156 4.00 18.13 -0.89
N VAL A 157 4.38 16.85 -0.82
CA VAL A 157 4.21 16.00 0.36
C VAL A 157 5.59 15.72 0.93
N GLU A 158 5.79 16.00 2.22
CA GLU A 158 7.01 15.60 2.92
C GLU A 158 6.80 14.21 3.54
N LEU A 159 7.61 13.24 3.10
CA LEU A 159 7.64 11.90 3.67
C LEU A 159 8.92 11.73 4.49
N PRO A 160 8.83 11.46 5.80
CA PRO A 160 10.00 11.16 6.61
C PRO A 160 10.69 9.88 6.12
N ASP A 161 12.02 9.91 5.98
CA ASP A 161 12.82 8.77 5.49
C ASP A 161 12.57 7.48 6.28
N ASN A 162 12.29 7.60 7.59
CA ASN A 162 12.01 6.47 8.47
C ASN A 162 10.60 5.86 8.30
N LEU A 163 9.81 6.38 7.35
CA LEU A 163 8.49 5.90 6.95
C LEU A 163 8.47 5.51 5.46
N ILE A 164 9.65 5.26 4.89
CA ILE A 164 9.82 4.75 3.53
C ILE A 164 10.61 3.46 3.61
N SER A 165 10.13 2.41 2.96
CA SER A 165 10.87 1.15 2.86
C SER A 165 10.71 0.55 1.48
N THR A 166 11.84 0.33 0.80
CA THR A 166 11.90 -0.40 -0.47
C THR A 166 12.67 -1.70 -0.26
N LYS A 167 12.09 -2.83 -0.65
CA LYS A 167 12.72 -4.16 -0.54
C LYS A 167 12.45 -4.98 -1.80
N GLU A 168 13.37 -5.88 -2.11
CA GLU A 168 13.12 -6.91 -3.13
C GLU A 168 12.18 -7.98 -2.57
N ILE A 169 11.28 -8.50 -3.40
CA ILE A 169 10.44 -9.65 -3.06
C ILE A 169 11.31 -10.90 -3.23
N PRO A 170 11.56 -11.69 -2.17
CA PRO A 170 12.49 -12.82 -2.22
C PRO A 170 12.17 -13.80 -3.35
N ASN A 171 13.21 -14.31 -4.02
CA ASN A 171 13.08 -15.31 -5.10
C ASN A 171 12.20 -14.88 -6.29
N THR A 172 12.07 -13.57 -6.53
CA THR A 172 11.34 -13.03 -7.69
C THR A 172 12.10 -11.89 -8.35
N SER A 173 11.63 -11.43 -9.52
CA SER A 173 12.13 -10.22 -10.18
C SER A 173 11.32 -8.96 -9.82
N PHE A 174 10.67 -8.93 -8.65
CA PHE A 174 9.85 -7.81 -8.20
C PHE A 174 10.43 -7.16 -6.95
N SER A 175 10.10 -5.90 -6.76
CA SER A 175 10.34 -5.15 -5.53
C SER A 175 9.02 -4.55 -5.06
N PHE A 176 8.95 -4.27 -3.77
CA PHE A 176 7.89 -3.49 -3.19
C PHE A 176 8.42 -2.24 -2.48
N THR A 177 7.60 -1.20 -2.43
CA THR A 177 7.81 -0.01 -1.61
C THR A 177 6.60 0.22 -0.73
N LEU A 178 6.83 0.54 0.54
CA LEU A 178 5.83 1.06 1.46
C LEU A 178 6.18 2.51 1.82
N LEU A 179 5.19 3.40 1.75
CA LEU A 179 5.30 4.82 2.08
C LEU A 179 4.00 5.39 2.62
#